data_AF-A0A6J2T7W6-F1
#
_entry.id   AF-A0A6J2T7W6-F1
#
_cell.length_a   1.000
_cell.length_b   1.000
_cell.length_c   1.000
_cell.angle_alpha   90.00
_cell.angle_beta   90.00
_cell.angle_gamma   90.00
#
_symmetry.space_group_name_H-M   'P 1'
#
loop_
_entity.id
_entity.type
_entity.pdbx_description
1 polymer ?
#
loop_
_entity_poly.entity_id
_entity_poly.type
_entity_poly.pdbx_seq_one_letter_code
_entity_poly.pdbx_strand_id
1 'polypeptide(L)'
;MKLIAVCCFVVGLSMVHLSAGYCRVRCPNTEDVVWALGNLCNVFRNKCYFNQANRTSDTPLTIVSKEECQPSCPTICPQVFDPVWGTYNGKVKQFGNACMMGAHVCTTGKTYLPLRYS
;
A
#
# COMPACT_ATOMS: atom_id res chain seq x y z
N MET A 1 -8.31 12.83 66.03
CA MET A 1 -8.83 11.48 66.32
C MET A 1 -10.12 11.27 65.54
N LYS A 2 -10.29 10.08 64.94
CA LYS A 2 -11.46 9.53 64.21
C LYS A 2 -11.68 10.11 62.79
N LEU A 3 -11.13 9.48 61.75
CA LEU A 3 -11.71 8.36 60.96
C LEU A 3 -13.13 8.62 60.45
N ILE A 4 -13.24 8.98 59.17
CA ILE A 4 -14.27 8.41 58.29
C ILE A 4 -13.56 7.99 57.00
N ALA A 5 -13.40 6.68 56.84
CA ALA A 5 -13.01 6.04 55.60
C ALA A 5 -14.23 6.00 54.68
N VAL A 6 -14.12 6.59 53.48
CA VAL A 6 -14.94 6.18 52.34
C VAL A 6 -13.97 5.71 51.27
N CYS A 7 -13.67 4.42 51.35
CA CYS A 7 -13.01 3.67 50.31
C CYS A 7 -14.07 3.37 49.23
N CYS A 8 -14.26 4.31 48.29
CA CYS A 8 -14.76 3.97 46.96
C CYS A 8 -13.63 4.24 45.98
N PHE A 9 -12.76 3.23 45.90
CA PHE A 9 -11.96 2.93 44.73
C PHE A 9 -12.81 3.08 43.48
N VAL A 10 -12.64 4.17 42.75
CA VAL A 10 -12.29 4.04 41.35
C VAL A 10 -11.23 5.10 41.09
N VAL A 11 -9.98 4.66 41.06
CA VAL A 11 -8.92 5.38 40.38
C VAL A 11 -9.35 5.43 38.91
N GLY A 12 -10.13 6.45 38.56
CA GLY A 12 -10.30 6.87 37.18
C GLY A 12 -8.99 7.50 36.75
N LEU A 13 -7.96 6.66 36.54
CA LEU A 13 -6.92 6.95 35.57
C LEU A 13 -7.68 7.29 34.30
N SER A 14 -7.87 8.59 34.05
CA SER A 14 -8.21 9.07 32.73
C SER A 14 -6.99 8.75 31.89
N MET A 15 -6.96 7.51 31.41
CA MET A 15 -6.20 7.13 30.24
C MET A 15 -6.70 8.07 29.17
N VAL A 16 -6.01 9.19 28.99
CA VAL A 16 -5.97 9.87 27.73
C VAL A 16 -5.31 8.84 26.82
N HIS A 17 -6.12 7.89 26.31
CA HIS A 17 -5.78 7.23 25.08
C HIS A 17 -5.72 8.38 24.08
N LEU A 18 -4.51 8.91 23.87
CA LEU A 18 -4.06 9.27 22.54
C LEU A 18 -4.44 8.06 21.70
N SER A 19 -5.64 8.10 21.15
CA SER A 19 -5.93 7.36 19.95
C SER A 19 -4.88 7.90 19.00
N ALA A 20 -3.78 7.15 18.89
CA ALA A 20 -2.89 7.23 17.76
C ALA A 20 -3.78 6.87 16.58
N GLY A 21 -4.56 7.87 16.13
CA GLY A 21 -5.52 7.73 15.07
C GLY A 21 -4.70 7.27 13.90
N TYR A 22 -4.95 6.04 13.47
CA TYR A 22 -4.31 5.43 12.32
C TYR A 22 -4.32 6.44 11.19
N CYS A 23 -3.20 7.14 10.98
CA CYS A 23 -3.03 8.03 9.85
C CYS A 23 -2.98 7.13 8.62
N ARG A 24 -4.15 6.84 8.05
CA ARG A 24 -4.24 6.27 6.71
C ARG A 24 -3.64 7.33 5.79
N VAL A 25 -2.36 7.15 5.44
CA VAL A 25 -1.71 7.96 4.41
C VAL A 25 -2.57 7.81 3.15
N ARG A 26 -3.37 8.83 2.86
CA ARG A 26 -4.11 8.92 1.61
C ARG A 26 -3.17 9.54 0.59
N CYS A 27 -2.73 8.73 -0.36
CA CYS A 27 -1.94 9.25 -1.47
C CYS A 27 -2.84 9.98 -2.47
N PRO A 28 -2.40 11.13 -3.00
CA PRO A 28 -3.12 11.78 -4.08
C PRO A 28 -3.13 10.87 -5.31
N ASN A 29 -4.15 11.04 -6.16
CA ASN A 29 -4.27 10.26 -7.39
C ASN A 29 -3.46 10.86 -8.57
N THR A 30 -2.42 11.67 -8.29
CA THR A 30 -1.54 12.24 -9.32
C THR A 30 -0.70 11.16 -9.98
N GLU A 31 -0.45 11.29 -11.27
CA GLU A 31 0.30 10.32 -12.06
C GLU A 31 1.73 10.83 -12.26
N ASP A 32 2.56 10.62 -11.24
CA ASP A 32 3.99 10.94 -11.20
C ASP A 32 4.79 9.63 -11.10
N VAL A 33 4.68 8.80 -12.14
CA VAL A 33 5.06 7.37 -12.09
C VAL A 33 6.49 7.16 -11.57
N VAL A 34 6.63 6.30 -10.56
CA VAL A 34 7.91 5.92 -9.96
C VAL A 34 8.21 4.46 -10.28
N TRP A 35 9.40 4.21 -10.80
CA TRP A 35 9.96 2.88 -11.03
C TRP A 35 10.95 2.56 -9.91
N ALA A 36 10.87 1.37 -9.33
CA ALA A 36 11.77 0.97 -8.26
C ALA A 36 12.13 -0.52 -8.32
N LEU A 37 13.39 -0.83 -8.00
CA LEU A 37 13.89 -2.20 -7.88
C LEU A 37 13.88 -2.65 -6.42
N GLY A 38 13.41 -3.88 -6.22
CA GLY A 38 13.70 -4.72 -5.06
C GLY A 38 14.12 -6.09 -5.58
N ASN A 39 13.36 -7.14 -5.28
CA ASN A 39 13.54 -8.45 -5.93
C ASN A 39 13.08 -8.46 -7.40
N LEU A 40 12.09 -7.63 -7.72
CA LEU A 40 11.54 -7.43 -9.06
C LEU A 40 11.31 -5.94 -9.29
N CYS A 41 10.98 -5.57 -10.53
CA CYS A 41 10.54 -4.23 -10.85
C CYS A 41 9.15 -3.94 -10.29
N ASN A 42 9.04 -2.84 -9.56
CA ASN A 42 7.82 -2.33 -8.98
C ASN A 42 7.52 -0.95 -9.56
N VAL A 43 6.26 -0.70 -9.89
CA VAL A 43 5.82 0.55 -10.50
C VAL A 43 4.71 1.16 -9.65
N PHE A 44 4.92 2.39 -9.23
CA PHE A 44 4.02 3.13 -8.36
C PHE A 44 3.46 4.34 -9.09
N ARG A 45 2.18 4.65 -8.84
CA ARG A 45 1.50 5.82 -9.42
C ARG A 45 2.22 7.13 -9.10
N ASN A 46 2.76 7.25 -7.89
CA ASN A 46 3.57 8.39 -7.48
C ASN A 46 4.45 8.04 -6.26
N LYS A 47 5.30 8.99 -5.86
CA LYS A 47 6.23 8.84 -4.73
C LYS A 47 5.52 8.55 -3.40
N CYS A 48 4.28 9.00 -3.21
CA CYS A 48 3.52 8.67 -2.00
C CYS A 48 3.25 7.16 -1.92
N TYR A 49 2.75 6.56 -3.01
CA TYR A 49 2.51 5.11 -3.07
C TYR A 49 3.80 4.31 -2.92
N PHE A 50 4.90 4.76 -3.53
CA PHE A 50 6.23 4.17 -3.32
C PHE A 50 6.63 4.19 -1.84
N ASN A 51 6.57 5.36 -1.18
CA ASN A 51 6.96 5.50 0.22
C ASN A 51 6.09 4.62 1.13
N GLN A 52 4.78 4.53 0.83
CA GLN A 52 3.87 3.68 1.59
C GLN A 52 4.26 2.21 1.49
N ALA A 53 4.52 1.71 0.27
CA ALA A 53 4.92 0.32 0.06
C ALA A 53 6.29 0.01 0.66
N ASN A 54 7.27 0.92 0.51
CA ASN A 54 8.63 0.72 0.99
C ASN A 54 8.72 0.69 2.53
N ARG A 55 7.84 1.41 3.24
CA ARG A 55 7.77 1.38 4.71
C ARG A 55 7.39 0.02 5.29
N THR A 56 6.61 -0.76 4.54
CA THR A 56 6.09 -2.06 4.98
C THR A 56 6.74 -3.22 4.26
N SER A 57 7.74 -2.98 3.42
CA SER A 57 8.39 -4.02 2.65
C SER A 57 9.57 -4.60 3.43
N ASP A 58 9.68 -5.93 3.45
CA ASP A 58 10.86 -6.62 3.99
C ASP A 58 12.10 -6.42 3.09
N THR A 59 11.89 -6.07 1.82
CA THR A 59 12.95 -5.79 0.85
C THR A 59 12.96 -4.30 0.53
N PRO A 60 14.04 -3.56 0.86
CA PRO A 60 14.16 -2.16 0.51
C PRO A 60 13.99 -1.95 -1.00
N LEU A 61 13.17 -0.99 -1.38
CA LEU A 61 12.96 -0.57 -2.75
C LEU A 61 13.82 0.66 -3.08
N THR A 62 14.54 0.61 -4.19
CA THR A 62 15.38 1.69 -4.70
C THR A 62 14.75 2.28 -5.96
N ILE A 63 14.52 3.59 -5.99
CA ILE A 63 14.02 4.27 -7.20
C ILE A 63 15.09 4.22 -8.29
N VAL A 64 14.70 3.79 -9.48
CA VAL A 64 15.58 3.66 -10.66
C VAL A 64 14.90 4.23 -11.90
N SER A 65 15.63 4.26 -13.02
CA SER A 65 15.05 4.58 -14.32
C SER A 65 14.06 3.50 -14.78
N LYS A 66 13.17 3.85 -15.72
CA LYS A 66 12.26 2.89 -16.35
C LYS A 66 13.05 1.80 -17.07
N GLU A 67 14.09 2.19 -17.79
CA GLU A 67 14.93 1.35 -18.65
C GLU A 67 15.68 0.31 -17.82
N GLU A 68 16.12 0.69 -16.62
CA GLU A 68 16.77 -0.21 -15.66
C GLU A 68 15.77 -1.15 -14.98
N CYS A 69 14.55 -0.69 -14.71
CA CYS A 69 13.54 -1.47 -14.01
C CYS A 69 12.88 -2.52 -14.92
N GLN A 70 12.46 -2.13 -16.13
CA GLN A 70 11.63 -2.97 -17.00
C GLN A 70 12.16 -4.38 -17.31
N PRO A 71 13.48 -4.63 -17.46
CA PRO A 71 14.02 -5.98 -17.60
C PRO A 71 13.66 -6.93 -16.45
N SER A 72 13.38 -6.38 -15.26
CA SER A 72 13.00 -7.12 -14.05
C SER A 72 11.49 -7.18 -13.81
N CYS A 73 10.66 -6.85 -14.80
CA CYS A 73 9.21 -7.07 -14.72
C CYS A 73 8.89 -8.58 -14.62
N PRO A 74 7.90 -8.98 -13.82
CA PRO A 74 7.49 -10.38 -13.75
C PRO A 74 6.98 -10.87 -15.11
N THR A 75 7.64 -11.88 -15.66
CA THR A 75 7.27 -12.55 -16.92
C THR A 75 6.43 -13.80 -16.69
N ILE A 76 6.48 -14.36 -15.49
CA ILE A 76 5.78 -15.58 -15.10
C ILE A 76 4.84 -15.25 -13.94
N CYS A 77 3.56 -15.60 -14.11
CA CYS A 77 2.57 -15.56 -13.04
C CYS A 77 1.95 -16.94 -12.84
N PRO A 78 1.59 -17.31 -11.59
CA PRO A 78 0.84 -18.54 -11.33
C PRO A 78 -0.44 -18.59 -12.17
N GLN A 79 -0.76 -19.77 -12.69
CA GLN A 79 -1.98 -20.04 -13.45
C GLN A 79 -3.17 -20.31 -12.50
N VAL A 80 -3.33 -19.42 -11.50
CA VAL A 80 -4.46 -19.42 -10.56
C VAL A 80 -5.40 -18.29 -10.94
N PHE A 81 -6.69 -18.59 -11.00
CA PHE A 81 -7.72 -17.58 -11.18
C PHE A 81 -8.17 -17.06 -9.81
N ASP A 82 -7.74 -15.84 -9.47
CA ASP A 82 -8.08 -15.12 -8.25
C ASP A 82 -8.30 -13.63 -8.62
N PRO A 83 -9.45 -13.30 -9.23
CA PRO A 83 -9.59 -12.09 -10.01
C PRO A 83 -9.47 -10.83 -9.17
N VAL A 84 -8.70 -9.87 -9.67
CA VAL A 84 -8.59 -8.53 -9.08
C VAL A 84 -9.11 -7.48 -10.04
N TRP A 85 -9.71 -6.42 -9.49
CA TRP A 85 -10.18 -5.28 -10.26
C TRP A 85 -9.26 -4.09 -10.04
N GLY A 86 -8.82 -3.45 -11.11
CA GLY A 86 -8.01 -2.25 -11.08
C GLY A 86 -8.71 -1.06 -11.72
N THR A 87 -8.45 0.14 -11.22
CA THR A 87 -8.85 1.40 -11.88
C THR A 87 -7.65 2.19 -12.37
N TYR A 88 -7.73 2.71 -13.59
CA TYR A 88 -6.73 3.57 -14.21
C TYR A 88 -7.44 4.64 -15.03
N ASN A 89 -7.29 5.91 -14.64
CA ASN A 89 -7.87 7.07 -15.32
C ASN A 89 -9.37 6.90 -15.59
N GLY A 90 -10.10 6.48 -14.54
CA GLY A 90 -11.54 6.23 -14.56
C GLY A 90 -11.96 4.92 -15.23
N LYS A 91 -11.03 4.18 -15.85
CA LYS A 91 -11.33 2.89 -16.51
C LYS A 91 -11.08 1.74 -15.56
N VAL A 92 -12.07 0.87 -15.45
CA VAL A 92 -12.02 -0.34 -14.64
C VAL A 92 -11.62 -1.53 -15.53
N LYS A 93 -10.69 -2.36 -15.05
CA LYS A 93 -10.23 -3.57 -15.74
C LYS A 93 -10.08 -4.73 -14.75
N GLN A 94 -10.54 -5.91 -15.12
CA GLN A 94 -10.31 -7.15 -14.38
C GLN A 94 -9.00 -7.80 -14.84
N PHE A 95 -8.25 -8.36 -13.90
CA PHE A 95 -7.06 -9.18 -14.15
C PHE A 95 -7.28 -10.56 -13.54
N GLY A 96 -6.70 -11.60 -14.16
CA GLY A 96 -6.88 -12.98 -13.72
C GLY A 96 -6.34 -13.25 -12.31
N ASN A 97 -5.29 -12.52 -11.90
CA ASN A 97 -4.82 -12.45 -10.52
C ASN A 97 -3.96 -11.20 -10.26
N ALA A 98 -3.57 -10.99 -9.01
CA ALA A 98 -2.74 -9.86 -8.58
C ALA A 98 -1.37 -9.80 -9.29
N CYS A 99 -0.74 -10.95 -9.56
CA CYS A 99 0.51 -11.01 -10.31
C CYS A 99 0.32 -10.49 -11.75
N MET A 100 -0.73 -10.95 -12.43
CA MET A 100 -1.05 -10.50 -13.80
C MET A 100 -1.34 -9.00 -13.87
N MET A 101 -2.00 -8.44 -12.84
CA MET A 101 -2.17 -6.99 -12.72
C MET A 101 -0.82 -6.29 -12.58
N GLY A 102 0.03 -6.74 -11.64
CA GLY A 102 1.37 -6.18 -11.43
C GLY A 102 2.25 -6.24 -12.68
N ALA A 103 2.26 -7.37 -13.39
CA ALA A 103 2.97 -7.55 -14.66
C ALA A 103 2.47 -6.57 -15.74
N HIS A 104 1.16 -6.38 -15.85
CA HIS A 104 0.58 -5.41 -16.78
C HIS A 104 0.97 -3.97 -16.43
N VAL A 105 0.92 -3.61 -15.16
CA VAL A 105 1.35 -2.27 -14.69
C VAL A 105 2.85 -2.07 -15.00
N CYS A 106 3.68 -3.07 -14.70
CA CYS A 106 5.12 -3.02 -14.90
C CYS A 106 5.51 -2.85 -16.39
N THR A 107 4.89 -3.63 -17.26
CA THR A 107 5.20 -3.60 -18.70
C THR A 107 4.68 -2.35 -19.39
N THR A 108 3.50 -1.87 -19.02
CA THR A 108 2.83 -0.77 -19.73
C THR A 108 3.02 0.61 -19.09
N GLY A 109 3.40 0.66 -17.81
CA GLY A 109 3.38 1.89 -17.00
C GLY A 109 1.97 2.37 -16.62
N LYS A 110 0.90 1.68 -17.02
CA LYS A 110 -0.48 2.06 -16.65
C LYS A 110 -0.71 1.66 -15.20
N THR A 111 -0.64 2.64 -14.30
CA THR A 111 -0.68 2.43 -12.84
C THR A 111 -2.10 2.15 -12.33
N TYR A 112 -2.63 0.98 -12.71
CA TYR A 112 -3.88 0.45 -12.18
C TYR A 112 -3.76 0.31 -10.67
N LEU A 113 -4.69 0.94 -9.94
CA LEU A 113 -4.81 0.78 -8.49
C LEU A 113 -5.89 -0.26 -8.19
N PRO A 114 -5.65 -1.21 -7.26
CA PRO A 114 -6.65 -2.21 -6.92
C PRO A 114 -7.88 -1.53 -6.32
N LEU A 115 -9.05 -1.88 -6.85
CA LEU A 115 -10.34 -1.58 -6.25
C LEU A 115 -10.55 -2.54 -5.09
N ARG A 116 -9.96 -2.26 -3.93
CA ARG A 116 -10.36 -2.96 -2.70
C ARG A 116 -11.66 -2.34 -2.19
N TYR A 117 -12.64 -3.21 -1.92
CA TYR A 117 -13.97 -2.92 -1.39
C TYR A 117 -13.91 -1.90 -0.24
N SER A 118 -14.85 -0.94 -0.28
CA SER A 118 -15.08 0.08 0.75
C SER A 118 -15.29 -0.53 2.13
#